data_AF-A0A1G8DVF6-F1
#
_entry.id   AF-A0A1G8DVF6-F1
#
_cell.length_a   1.000
_cell.length_b   1.000
_cell.length_c   1.000
_cell.angle_alpha   90.00
_cell.angle_beta   90.00
_cell.angle_gamma   90.00
#
_symmetry.space_group_name_H-M   'P 1'
#
loop_
_entity.id
_entity.type
_entity.pdbx_description
1 polymer ?
#
loop_
_entity_poly.entity_id
_entity_poly.type
_entity_poly.pdbx_seq_one_letter_code
_entity_poly.pdbx_strand_id
1 'polypeptide(L)'
;MHHYRDIRCAILLDDSHAGAAGVAGLVHLPQSATVALPQVPLFARYIMNNLLAQYVTSQAYNNAWANHRLLKACGELSQAEFQATRVSFFPTIQSTLNHILTCDWFYLDALERELRGEAPHPDCYVFFEKDEPFTDCATLQAAQHASDARLIAHCRSLCDADLARPVTILRDTPQVDTRQRMLAHLFQHQIHHRGQVHAMLAGTRIAPPQLDEFYCAGEADERAQDFAELGWTEEDIWGQR
;
A
#
# COMPACT_ATOMS: atom_id res chain seq x y z
N MET A 1 -2.69 27.94 12.99
CA MET A 1 -1.64 27.85 11.95
C MET A 1 -0.27 27.35 12.47
N HIS A 2 -0.18 26.75 13.67
CA HIS A 2 1.08 26.17 14.20
C HIS A 2 0.99 24.69 14.63
N HIS A 3 -0.20 24.08 14.63
CA HIS A 3 -0.35 22.69 15.12
C HIS A 3 0.07 21.59 14.12
N TYR A 4 0.22 21.91 12.83
CA TYR A 4 0.53 20.90 11.81
C TYR A 4 2.02 20.60 11.63
N ARG A 5 2.93 21.46 12.13
CA ARG A 5 4.38 21.18 12.10
C ARG A 5 4.79 20.17 13.19
N ASP A 6 4.08 20.12 14.31
CA ASP A 6 4.42 19.21 15.42
C ASP A 6 3.94 17.76 15.18
N ILE A 7 2.94 17.55 14.31
CA ILE A 7 2.51 16.21 13.89
C ILE A 7 3.47 15.61 12.83
N ARG A 8 4.27 16.44 12.14
CA ARG A 8 5.26 15.99 11.15
C ARG A 8 6.36 15.09 11.75
N CYS A 9 6.58 15.15 13.07
CA CYS A 9 7.57 14.30 13.75
C CYS A 9 7.04 12.91 14.14
N ALA A 10 5.73 12.72 14.34
CA ALA A 10 5.21 11.49 14.94
C ALA A 10 4.99 10.34 13.94
N ILE A 11 4.73 10.64 12.66
CA ILE A 11 4.42 9.60 11.65
C ILE A 11 5.64 9.20 10.82
N LEU A 12 6.73 9.99 10.83
CA LEU A 12 7.86 9.81 9.91
C LEU A 12 9.23 9.58 10.58
N LEU A 13 9.34 9.58 11.92
CA LEU A 13 10.65 9.53 12.60
C LEU A 13 10.79 8.54 13.78
N ASP A 14 9.81 7.72 14.12
CA ASP A 14 9.92 6.83 15.31
C ASP A 14 10.28 5.38 14.98
N ASP A 15 11.38 5.17 14.25
CA ASP A 15 11.99 3.85 14.03
C ASP A 15 13.46 3.80 14.50
N SER A 16 13.83 4.66 15.44
CA SER A 16 15.07 4.53 16.19
C SER A 16 14.75 4.21 17.64
N HIS A 17 14.70 2.92 17.99
CA HIS A 17 15.25 2.32 19.22
C HIS A 17 14.63 0.94 19.54
N ALA A 18 15.23 -0.13 19.03
CA ALA A 18 15.33 -1.43 19.71
C ALA A 18 16.46 -2.22 19.02
N GLY A 19 17.62 -2.47 19.61
CA GLY A 19 17.83 -3.00 20.94
C GLY A 19 18.25 -4.46 20.78
N ALA A 20 19.54 -4.68 20.46
CA ALA A 20 20.13 -6.00 20.37
C ALA A 20 20.15 -6.69 21.74
N ALA A 21 19.64 -7.92 21.81
CA ALA A 21 19.93 -8.85 22.90
C ALA A 21 19.94 -10.27 22.35
N GLY A 22 21.14 -10.88 22.36
CA GLY A 22 21.30 -12.30 22.05
C GLY A 22 20.91 -13.16 23.25
N VAL A 23 20.42 -14.37 22.96
CA VAL A 23 20.43 -15.47 23.92
C VAL A 23 20.76 -16.75 23.16
N ALA A 24 21.90 -17.33 23.50
CA ALA A 24 22.30 -18.66 23.10
C ALA A 24 21.52 -19.70 23.92
N GLY A 25 20.93 -20.69 23.25
CA GLY A 25 20.27 -21.83 23.88
C GLY A 25 20.35 -23.05 22.98
N LEU A 26 21.29 -23.94 23.27
CA LEU A 26 21.44 -25.25 22.64
C LEU A 26 20.25 -26.14 22.99
N VAL A 27 19.51 -26.62 21.99
CA VAL A 27 18.56 -27.73 22.14
C VAL A 27 18.90 -28.80 21.10
N HIS A 28 19.16 -30.00 21.60
CA HIS A 28 19.55 -31.19 20.86
C HIS A 28 18.32 -31.84 20.22
N LEU A 29 18.29 -31.98 18.90
CA LEU A 29 17.23 -32.69 18.16
C LEU A 29 17.65 -34.14 17.87
N PRO A 30 16.76 -35.14 18.05
CA PRO A 30 17.06 -36.52 17.66
C PRO A 30 16.98 -36.71 16.13
N GLN A 31 17.88 -37.55 15.61
CA GLN A 31 18.00 -37.89 14.20
C GLN A 31 16.70 -38.51 13.65
N SER A 32 16.11 -37.87 12.64
CA SER A 32 14.96 -38.40 11.89
C SER A 32 15.43 -39.30 10.74
N ALA A 33 14.72 -40.41 10.55
CA ALA A 33 14.89 -41.33 9.43
C ALA A 33 14.63 -40.63 8.09
N THR A 34 15.58 -40.74 7.16
CA THR A 34 15.48 -40.23 5.79
C THR A 34 14.51 -41.08 4.96
N VAL A 35 13.33 -40.54 4.68
CA VAL A 35 12.48 -40.99 3.57
C VAL A 35 12.94 -40.24 2.32
N ALA A 36 13.39 -40.97 1.30
CA ALA A 36 13.79 -40.39 0.02
C ALA A 36 12.56 -39.88 -0.74
N LEU A 37 12.47 -38.55 -0.91
CA LEU A 37 11.51 -37.93 -1.82
C LEU A 37 11.95 -38.16 -3.27
N PRO A 38 11.01 -38.38 -4.20
CA PRO A 38 11.34 -38.64 -5.61
C PRO A 38 12.12 -37.46 -6.21
N GLN A 39 13.23 -37.77 -6.87
CA GLN A 39 14.06 -36.77 -7.54
C GLN A 39 13.38 -36.28 -8.80
N VAL A 40 12.74 -35.11 -8.71
CA VAL A 40 12.36 -34.32 -9.88
C VAL A 40 13.65 -33.75 -10.51
N PRO A 41 13.82 -33.81 -11.85
CA PRO A 41 15.05 -33.36 -12.50
C PRO A 41 15.40 -31.92 -12.12
N LEU A 42 16.62 -31.71 -11.62
CA LEU A 42 17.19 -30.42 -11.19
C LEU A 42 17.16 -29.32 -12.27
N PHE A 43 16.93 -29.68 -13.53
CA PHE A 43 16.83 -28.75 -14.65
C PHE A 43 15.47 -28.04 -14.80
N ALA A 44 14.44 -28.45 -14.07
CA ALA A 44 13.13 -27.78 -14.06
C ALA A 44 12.94 -26.79 -12.88
N ARG A 45 14.01 -26.48 -12.12
CA ARG A 45 13.93 -25.80 -10.81
C ARG A 45 14.58 -24.40 -10.77
N TYR A 46 14.77 -23.78 -11.92
CA TYR A 46 15.24 -22.39 -12.03
C TYR A 46 14.35 -21.58 -12.98
N ILE A 47 13.04 -21.71 -12.86
CA ILE A 47 12.17 -20.55 -13.07
C ILE A 47 12.38 -19.73 -11.80
N MET A 48 12.85 -18.49 -11.90
CA MET A 48 12.88 -17.57 -10.76
C MET A 48 11.44 -17.49 -10.25
N ASN A 49 11.14 -18.19 -9.15
CA ASN A 49 9.82 -18.18 -8.55
C ASN A 49 9.59 -16.78 -8.00
N ASN A 50 8.94 -15.92 -8.80
CA ASN A 50 8.61 -14.54 -8.46
C ASN A 50 7.41 -14.46 -7.49
N LEU A 51 7.33 -15.38 -6.53
CA LEU A 51 6.15 -15.49 -5.65
C LEU A 51 6.00 -14.25 -4.78
N LEU A 52 7.11 -13.66 -4.34
CA LEU A 52 7.04 -12.45 -3.53
C LEU A 52 6.63 -11.24 -4.38
N ALA A 53 7.17 -11.11 -5.59
CA ALA A 53 6.75 -10.07 -6.54
C ALA A 53 5.28 -10.21 -6.98
N GLN A 54 4.80 -11.45 -7.15
CA GLN A 54 3.38 -11.73 -7.40
C GLN A 54 2.51 -11.31 -6.21
N TYR A 55 2.92 -11.63 -4.98
CA TYR A 55 2.21 -11.18 -3.76
C TYR A 55 2.20 -9.65 -3.61
N VAL A 56 3.31 -8.99 -3.91
CA VAL A 56 3.39 -7.52 -3.92
C VAL A 56 2.48 -6.93 -5.01
N THR A 57 2.42 -7.56 -6.18
CA THR A 57 1.53 -7.15 -7.27
C THR A 57 0.07 -7.31 -6.87
N SER A 58 -0.32 -8.44 -6.25
CA SER A 58 -1.69 -8.62 -5.78
C SER A 58 -2.06 -7.64 -4.65
N GLN A 59 -1.11 -7.25 -3.79
CA GLN A 59 -1.31 -6.15 -2.84
C GLN A 59 -1.58 -4.81 -3.52
N ALA A 60 -0.89 -4.49 -4.63
CA ALA A 60 -1.16 -3.27 -5.39
C ALA A 60 -2.58 -3.26 -5.98
N TYR A 61 -3.04 -4.39 -6.53
CA TYR A 61 -4.42 -4.52 -7.01
C TYR A 61 -5.45 -4.45 -5.87
N ASN A 62 -5.19 -5.12 -4.74
CA ASN A 62 -6.05 -5.03 -3.55
C ASN A 62 -6.20 -3.59 -3.10
N ASN A 63 -5.08 -2.88 -3.04
CA ASN A 63 -5.04 -1.50 -2.61
C ASN A 63 -5.89 -0.60 -3.51
N ALA A 64 -5.72 -0.74 -4.83
CA ALA A 64 -6.48 0.00 -5.83
C ALA A 64 -7.98 -0.33 -5.82
N TRP A 65 -8.35 -1.61 -5.68
CA TRP A 65 -9.75 -2.02 -5.51
C TRP A 65 -10.38 -1.44 -4.23
N ALA A 66 -9.66 -1.51 -3.11
CA ALA A 66 -10.16 -0.99 -1.85
C ALA A 66 -10.31 0.54 -1.88
N ASN A 67 -9.38 1.25 -2.52
CA ASN A 67 -9.48 2.69 -2.76
C ASN A 67 -10.70 3.01 -3.64
N HIS A 68 -10.86 2.31 -4.76
CA HIS A 68 -11.99 2.48 -5.67
C HIS A 68 -13.34 2.33 -4.96
N ARG A 69 -13.53 1.20 -4.27
CA ARG A 69 -14.77 0.86 -3.56
C ARG A 69 -15.07 1.87 -2.44
N LEU A 70 -14.07 2.24 -1.65
CA LEU A 70 -14.23 3.22 -0.58
C LEU A 70 -14.58 4.62 -1.12
N LEU A 71 -13.88 5.08 -2.16
CA LEU A 71 -14.11 6.39 -2.77
C LEU A 71 -15.45 6.47 -3.49
N LYS A 72 -15.93 5.37 -4.07
CA LYS A 72 -17.29 5.27 -4.62
C LYS A 72 -18.34 5.54 -3.54
N ALA A 73 -18.21 4.91 -2.36
CA ALA A 73 -19.08 5.19 -1.22
C ALA A 73 -18.94 6.65 -0.74
N CYS A 74 -17.72 7.17 -0.63
CA CYS A 74 -17.50 8.58 -0.27
C CYS A 74 -18.11 9.55 -1.29
N GLY A 75 -18.17 9.19 -2.57
CA GLY A 75 -18.78 9.99 -3.64
C GLY A 75 -20.29 10.19 -3.50
N GLU A 76 -20.97 9.38 -2.67
CA GLU A 76 -22.39 9.55 -2.36
C GLU A 76 -22.66 10.57 -1.25
N LEU A 77 -21.62 11.02 -0.54
CA LEU A 77 -21.72 12.09 0.46
C LEU A 77 -21.94 13.44 -0.23
N SER A 78 -22.69 14.32 0.41
CA SER A 78 -22.66 15.73 0.06
C SER A 78 -21.29 16.33 0.36
N GLN A 79 -20.95 17.44 -0.29
CA GLN A 79 -19.69 18.15 -0.04
C GLN A 79 -19.51 18.52 1.45
N ALA A 80 -20.59 18.96 2.10
CA ALA A 80 -20.58 19.28 3.52
C ALA A 80 -20.31 18.05 4.40
N GLU A 81 -20.89 16.89 4.05
CA GLU A 81 -20.62 15.63 4.76
C GLU A 81 -19.17 15.18 4.55
N PHE A 82 -18.62 15.27 3.33
CA PHE A 82 -17.23 14.91 3.02
C PHE A 82 -16.21 15.73 3.84
N GLN A 83 -16.53 17.00 4.09
CA GLN A 83 -15.70 17.96 4.84
C GLN A 83 -16.04 18.06 6.34
N ALA A 84 -17.11 17.41 6.81
CA ALA A 84 -17.53 17.52 8.19
C ALA A 84 -16.48 16.95 9.18
N THR A 85 -16.28 17.67 10.28
CA THR A 85 -15.40 17.24 11.38
C THR A 85 -15.92 15.97 12.05
N ARG A 86 -15.02 15.01 12.30
CA ARG A 86 -15.28 13.70 12.90
C ARG A 86 -14.17 13.33 13.88
N VAL A 87 -14.43 12.31 14.70
CA VAL A 87 -13.44 11.74 15.62
C VAL A 87 -12.51 10.82 14.83
N SER A 88 -11.31 11.31 14.53
CA SER A 88 -10.24 10.58 13.85
C SER A 88 -8.92 11.36 14.03
N PHE A 89 -7.79 10.75 13.68
CA PHE A 89 -6.48 11.41 13.70
C PHE A 89 -6.47 12.63 12.76
N PHE A 90 -6.90 12.43 11.52
CA PHE A 90 -7.25 13.50 10.59
C PHE A 90 -8.75 13.77 10.73
N PRO A 91 -9.18 15.00 11.07
CA PRO A 91 -10.54 15.23 11.55
C PRO A 91 -11.61 15.21 10.46
N THR A 92 -11.31 14.95 9.19
CA THR A 92 -12.30 14.88 8.10
C THR A 92 -11.98 13.75 7.12
N ILE A 93 -12.99 13.23 6.42
CA ILE A 93 -12.79 12.23 5.36
C ILE A 93 -11.90 12.81 4.24
N GLN A 94 -12.14 14.06 3.84
CA GLN A 94 -11.32 14.78 2.87
C GLN A 94 -9.83 14.81 3.27
N SER A 95 -9.54 15.19 4.52
CA SER A 95 -8.17 15.30 5.01
C SER A 95 -7.45 13.95 5.02
N THR A 96 -8.12 12.88 5.47
CA THR A 96 -7.53 11.53 5.48
C THR A 96 -7.25 10.99 4.08
N LEU A 97 -8.19 11.19 3.14
CA LEU A 97 -8.02 10.71 1.76
C LEU A 97 -6.93 11.49 1.00
N ASN A 98 -6.82 12.80 1.22
CA ASN A 98 -5.72 13.59 0.68
C ASN A 98 -4.37 13.15 1.27
N HIS A 99 -4.33 12.82 2.57
CA HIS A 99 -3.13 12.29 3.22
C HIS A 99 -2.69 10.95 2.61
N ILE A 100 -3.62 10.02 2.36
CA ILE A 100 -3.34 8.77 1.64
C ILE A 100 -2.67 9.08 0.29
N LEU A 101 -3.30 9.92 -0.53
CA LEU A 101 -2.84 10.23 -1.88
C LEU A 101 -1.48 10.95 -1.92
N THR A 102 -1.26 11.90 -1.02
CA THR A 102 0.03 12.62 -0.93
C THR A 102 1.16 11.70 -0.46
N CYS A 103 0.88 10.78 0.48
CA CYS A 103 1.82 9.72 0.84
C CYS A 103 2.10 8.76 -0.32
N ASP A 104 1.10 8.42 -1.13
CA ASP A 104 1.31 7.59 -2.31
C ASP A 104 2.27 8.28 -3.30
N TRP A 105 2.05 9.56 -3.61
CA TRP A 105 2.95 10.32 -4.50
C TRP A 105 4.37 10.36 -3.97
N PHE A 106 4.52 10.60 -2.67
CA PHE A 106 5.81 10.64 -1.99
C PHE A 106 6.60 9.32 -2.12
N TYR A 107 5.96 8.19 -1.81
CA TYR A 107 6.64 6.89 -1.89
C TYR A 107 6.81 6.40 -3.32
N LEU A 108 5.81 6.62 -4.19
CA LEU A 108 5.88 6.23 -5.60
C LEU A 108 6.99 6.96 -6.35
N ASP A 109 7.19 8.26 -6.08
CA ASP A 109 8.29 8.98 -6.71
C ASP A 109 9.65 8.34 -6.38
N ALA A 110 9.91 8.01 -5.11
CA ALA A 110 11.14 7.34 -4.71
C ALA A 110 11.31 5.95 -5.35
N LEU A 111 10.23 5.14 -5.33
CA LEU A 111 10.20 3.79 -5.91
C LEU A 111 10.46 3.80 -7.41
N GLU A 112 9.81 4.70 -8.14
CA GLU A 112 9.91 4.83 -9.59
C GLU A 112 11.26 5.43 -10.01
N ARG A 113 11.80 6.41 -9.28
CA ARG A 113 13.15 6.95 -9.52
C ARG A 113 14.21 5.87 -9.41
N GLU A 114 14.19 5.08 -8.33
CA GLU A 114 15.14 3.97 -8.16
C GLU A 114 15.01 2.96 -9.30
N LEU A 115 13.78 2.64 -9.72
CA LEU A 115 13.54 1.73 -10.83
C LEU A 115 14.14 2.26 -12.15
N ARG A 116 14.05 3.57 -12.39
CA ARG A 116 14.64 4.24 -13.57
C ARG A 116 16.15 4.50 -13.44
N GLY A 117 16.77 4.23 -12.29
CA GLY A 117 18.18 4.56 -12.02
C GLY A 117 18.42 6.07 -11.86
N GLU A 118 17.39 6.83 -11.53
CA GLU A 118 17.49 8.27 -11.27
C GLU A 118 17.98 8.55 -9.85
N ALA A 119 18.58 9.73 -9.65
CA ALA A 119 18.88 10.19 -8.30
C ALA A 119 17.59 10.37 -7.48
N PRO A 120 17.64 10.14 -6.15
CA PRO A 120 16.52 10.45 -5.26
C PRO A 120 16.02 11.88 -5.43
N HIS A 121 14.74 12.12 -5.14
CA HIS A 121 14.15 13.45 -5.24
C HIS A 121 14.92 14.46 -4.37
N PRO A 122 15.34 15.63 -4.92
CA PRO A 122 16.14 16.60 -4.17
C PRO A 122 15.34 17.31 -3.08
N ASP A 123 14.02 17.38 -3.21
CA ASP A 123 13.11 17.91 -2.19
C ASP A 123 11.90 16.98 -2.05
N CYS A 124 11.98 16.01 -1.15
CA CYS A 124 10.89 15.04 -0.96
C CYS A 124 9.65 15.66 -0.28
N TYR A 125 9.73 16.89 0.24
CA TYR A 125 8.61 17.52 0.95
C TYR A 125 7.63 18.24 0.02
N VAL A 126 7.96 18.37 -1.27
CA VAL A 126 7.10 18.99 -2.29
C VAL A 126 5.71 18.34 -2.35
N PHE A 127 5.61 17.03 -2.09
CA PHE A 127 4.35 16.28 -2.09
C PHE A 127 3.41 16.65 -0.93
N PHE A 128 3.90 17.40 0.06
CA PHE A 128 3.17 17.83 1.26
C PHE A 128 3.12 19.37 1.38
N GLU A 129 3.34 20.12 0.30
CA GLU A 129 3.20 21.58 0.32
C GLU A 129 1.74 22.02 0.55
N LYS A 130 0.81 21.21 0.06
CA LYS A 130 -0.63 21.39 0.27
C LYS A 130 -1.17 20.14 0.94
N ASP A 131 -1.65 20.27 2.18
CA ASP A 131 -2.17 19.14 2.95
C ASP A 131 -3.43 18.53 2.30
N GLU A 132 -4.24 19.35 1.63
CA GLU A 132 -5.48 18.94 0.95
C GLU A 132 -5.49 19.42 -0.51
N PRO A 133 -4.73 18.78 -1.43
CA PRO A 133 -4.69 19.19 -2.83
C PRO A 133 -6.06 19.19 -3.51
N PHE A 134 -6.95 18.26 -3.14
CA PHE A 134 -8.30 18.14 -3.70
C PHE A 134 -9.37 18.49 -2.68
N THR A 135 -10.33 19.32 -3.12
CA THR A 135 -11.39 19.86 -2.27
C THR A 135 -12.75 19.18 -2.46
N ASP A 136 -12.85 18.23 -3.39
CA ASP A 136 -14.06 17.46 -3.66
C ASP A 136 -13.69 15.99 -3.91
N CYS A 137 -14.66 15.10 -3.67
CA CYS A 137 -14.41 13.66 -3.73
C CYS A 137 -14.12 13.17 -5.16
N ALA A 138 -14.72 13.79 -6.17
CA ALA A 138 -14.59 13.33 -7.56
C ALA A 138 -13.19 13.59 -8.11
N THR A 139 -12.64 14.78 -7.88
CA THR A 139 -11.26 15.11 -8.31
C THR A 139 -10.23 14.31 -7.52
N LEU A 140 -10.46 14.10 -6.22
CA LEU A 140 -9.61 13.22 -5.40
C LEU A 140 -9.65 11.78 -5.92
N GLN A 141 -10.84 11.23 -6.21
CA GLN A 141 -10.99 9.87 -6.71
C GLN A 141 -10.26 9.65 -8.03
N ALA A 142 -10.38 10.60 -8.97
CA ALA A 142 -9.65 10.53 -10.23
C ALA A 142 -8.12 10.53 -10.02
N ALA A 143 -7.62 11.35 -9.10
CA ALA A 143 -6.21 11.41 -8.78
C ALA A 143 -5.71 10.16 -8.04
N GLN A 144 -6.52 9.58 -7.15
CA GLN A 144 -6.22 8.31 -6.49
C GLN A 144 -6.14 7.16 -7.49
N HIS A 145 -7.12 7.03 -8.40
CA HIS A 145 -7.07 6.02 -9.46
C HIS A 145 -5.82 6.15 -10.34
N ALA A 146 -5.38 7.38 -10.64
CA ALA A 146 -4.14 7.59 -11.39
C ALA A 146 -2.89 7.15 -10.60
N SER A 147 -2.87 7.40 -9.29
CA SER A 147 -1.80 6.93 -8.38
C SER A 147 -1.78 5.41 -8.27
N ASP A 148 -2.95 4.79 -8.10
CA ASP A 148 -3.15 3.36 -8.02
C ASP A 148 -2.66 2.63 -9.29
N ALA A 149 -2.99 3.17 -10.47
CA ALA A 149 -2.52 2.63 -11.74
C ALA A 149 -0.98 2.66 -11.86
N ARG A 150 -0.34 3.73 -11.36
CA ARG A 150 1.14 3.82 -11.29
C ARG A 150 1.72 2.77 -10.34
N LEU A 151 1.12 2.58 -9.17
CA LEU A 151 1.56 1.57 -8.20
C LEU A 151 1.43 0.15 -8.76
N ILE A 152 0.31 -0.17 -9.41
CA ILE A 152 0.13 -1.46 -10.10
C ILE A 152 1.20 -1.65 -11.18
N ALA A 153 1.41 -0.65 -12.05
CA ALA A 153 2.42 -0.71 -13.10
C ALA A 153 3.84 -0.91 -12.53
N HIS A 154 4.17 -0.20 -11.44
CA HIS A 154 5.42 -0.37 -10.72
C HIS A 154 5.58 -1.82 -10.25
N CYS A 155 4.62 -2.33 -9.48
CA CYS A 155 4.70 -3.68 -8.91
C CYS A 155 4.74 -4.79 -9.97
N ARG A 156 3.96 -4.66 -11.05
CA ARG A 156 3.94 -5.62 -12.18
C ARG A 156 5.29 -5.72 -12.90
N SER A 157 6.13 -4.69 -12.83
CA SER A 157 7.43 -4.67 -13.49
C SER A 157 8.55 -5.38 -12.70
N LEU A 158 8.29 -5.76 -11.45
CA LEU A 158 9.29 -6.27 -10.53
C LEU A 158 9.45 -7.79 -10.62
N CYS A 159 10.66 -8.26 -10.39
CA CYS A 159 10.94 -9.63 -9.96
C CYS A 159 11.39 -9.68 -8.49
N ASP A 160 11.53 -10.87 -7.91
CA ASP A 160 11.92 -11.01 -6.50
C ASP A 160 13.28 -10.37 -6.18
N ALA A 161 14.21 -10.36 -7.15
CA ALA A 161 15.51 -9.70 -6.98
C ALA A 161 15.40 -8.17 -6.88
N ASP A 162 14.43 -7.56 -7.56
CA ASP A 162 14.22 -6.11 -7.51
C ASP A 162 13.72 -5.64 -6.14
N LEU A 163 13.00 -6.49 -5.42
CA LEU A 163 12.46 -6.19 -4.10
C LEU A 163 13.56 -6.01 -3.02
N ALA A 164 14.74 -6.61 -3.23
CA ALA A 164 15.89 -6.47 -2.34
C ALA A 164 16.70 -5.19 -2.58
N ARG A 165 16.46 -4.47 -3.69
CA ARG A 165 17.20 -3.25 -4.02
C ARG A 165 16.89 -2.13 -3.02
N PRO A 166 17.90 -1.35 -2.59
CA PRO A 166 17.69 -0.22 -1.69
C PRO A 166 17.01 0.94 -2.44
N VAL A 167 16.03 1.56 -1.80
CA VAL A 167 15.37 2.79 -2.24
C VAL A 167 15.71 3.88 -1.22
N THR A 168 16.15 5.03 -1.72
CA THR A 168 16.58 6.15 -0.87
C THR A 168 15.61 7.32 -1.01
N ILE A 169 15.22 7.87 0.14
CA ILE A 169 14.51 9.15 0.21
C ILE A 169 15.41 10.15 0.94
N LEU A 170 15.71 11.27 0.28
CA LEU A 170 16.54 12.33 0.85
C LEU A 170 15.70 13.23 1.75
N ARG A 171 15.69 12.89 3.04
CA ARG A 171 15.19 13.71 4.14
C ARG A 171 16.38 14.26 4.94
N ASP A 172 16.11 15.02 6.02
CA ASP A 172 17.15 15.52 6.94
C ASP A 172 18.12 14.41 7.38
N THR A 173 17.56 13.24 7.72
CA THR A 173 18.29 11.97 7.82
C THR A 173 17.85 11.08 6.66
N PRO A 174 18.75 10.69 5.74
CA PRO A 174 18.38 9.85 4.60
C PRO A 174 17.71 8.55 5.06
N GLN A 175 16.52 8.29 4.53
CA GLN A 175 15.84 7.01 4.71
C GLN A 175 16.32 6.08 3.60
N VAL A 176 16.85 4.91 3.99
CA VAL A 176 17.28 3.87 3.05
C VAL A 176 16.67 2.54 3.49
N ASP A 177 15.70 2.06 2.72
CA ASP A 177 15.01 0.79 2.96
C ASP A 177 15.10 -0.08 1.72
N THR A 178 14.90 -1.39 1.86
CA THR A 178 14.64 -2.21 0.67
C THR A 178 13.30 -1.83 0.05
N ARG A 179 13.18 -1.97 -1.27
CA ARG A 179 11.90 -1.79 -1.99
C ARG A 179 10.77 -2.59 -1.33
N GLN A 180 11.04 -3.83 -0.90
CA GLN A 180 10.07 -4.66 -0.18
C GLN A 180 9.54 -3.98 1.09
N ARG A 181 10.43 -3.46 1.95
CA ARG A 181 10.04 -2.80 3.21
C ARG A 181 9.25 -1.54 2.94
N MET A 182 9.67 -0.75 1.95
CA MET A 182 8.99 0.48 1.57
C MET A 182 7.58 0.23 1.03
N LEU A 183 7.41 -0.76 0.15
CA LEU A 183 6.10 -1.17 -0.35
C LEU A 183 5.21 -1.73 0.77
N ALA A 184 5.75 -2.57 1.66
CA ALA A 184 5.00 -3.08 2.81
C ALA A 184 4.52 -1.95 3.73
N HIS A 185 5.38 -0.96 4.01
CA HIS A 185 5.00 0.24 4.76
C HIS A 185 3.88 1.01 4.05
N LEU A 186 4.01 1.23 2.73
CA LEU A 186 3.00 1.95 1.95
C LEU A 186 1.63 1.25 2.02
N PHE A 187 1.57 -0.06 1.78
CA PHE A 187 0.32 -0.82 1.87
C PHE A 187 -0.27 -0.79 3.28
N GLN A 188 0.55 -0.98 4.32
CA GLN A 188 0.10 -0.89 5.70
C GLN A 188 -0.46 0.49 6.05
N HIS A 189 0.23 1.55 5.63
CA HIS A 189 -0.19 2.93 5.85
C HIS A 189 -1.54 3.23 5.18
N GLN A 190 -1.73 2.77 3.94
CA GLN A 190 -3.02 2.90 3.24
C GLN A 190 -4.13 2.11 3.93
N ILE A 191 -3.90 0.86 4.32
CA ILE A 191 -4.89 0.05 5.07
C ILE A 191 -5.27 0.75 6.38
N HIS A 192 -4.29 1.27 7.12
CA HIS A 192 -4.50 1.98 8.38
C HIS A 192 -5.41 3.20 8.21
N HIS A 193 -5.11 4.08 7.25
CA HIS A 193 -5.89 5.31 7.04
C HIS A 193 -7.23 5.06 6.33
N ARG A 194 -7.34 4.06 5.45
CA ARG A 194 -8.65 3.60 4.95
C ARG A 194 -9.53 3.10 6.09
N GLY A 195 -8.96 2.39 7.07
CA GLY A 195 -9.70 1.98 8.27
C GLY A 195 -10.29 3.15 9.04
N GLN A 196 -9.56 4.27 9.13
CA GLN A 196 -10.07 5.51 9.73
C GLN A 196 -11.23 6.10 8.92
N VAL A 197 -11.12 6.16 7.59
CA VAL A 197 -12.19 6.63 6.71
C VAL A 197 -13.42 5.73 6.78
N HIS A 198 -13.23 4.42 6.77
CA HIS A 198 -14.29 3.42 6.92
C HIS A 198 -15.03 3.62 8.25
N ALA A 199 -14.32 3.81 9.37
CA ALA A 199 -14.93 4.12 10.66
C ALA A 199 -15.70 5.46 10.65
N MET A 200 -15.16 6.48 9.98
CA MET A 200 -15.83 7.77 9.82
C MET A 200 -17.12 7.67 8.98
N LEU A 201 -17.14 6.83 7.94
CA LEU A 201 -18.32 6.55 7.12
C LEU A 201 -19.44 5.91 7.93
N ALA A 202 -19.11 5.01 8.86
CA ALA A 202 -20.09 4.36 9.74
C ALA A 202 -20.93 5.36 10.58
N GLY A 203 -20.43 6.58 10.79
CA GLY A 203 -21.15 7.67 11.44
C GLY A 203 -21.99 8.54 10.49
N THR A 204 -22.15 8.15 9.23
CA THR A 204 -22.89 8.89 8.19
C THR A 204 -24.12 8.12 7.73
N ARG A 205 -24.88 8.69 6.79
CA ARG A 205 -25.97 7.98 6.10
C ARG A 205 -25.47 6.94 5.08
N ILE A 206 -24.21 7.00 4.68
CA ILE A 206 -23.61 6.06 3.73
C ILE A 206 -22.94 4.96 4.54
N ALA A 207 -23.40 3.72 4.35
CA ALA A 207 -22.79 2.58 5.00
C ALA A 207 -21.36 2.38 4.48
N PRO A 208 -20.39 2.05 5.35
CA PRO A 208 -19.05 1.73 4.89
C PRO A 208 -19.06 0.40 4.12
N PRO A 209 -18.37 0.31 2.99
CA PRO A 209 -18.35 -0.91 2.18
C PRO A 209 -17.41 -1.96 2.77
N GLN A 210 -17.64 -3.25 2.48
CA GLN A 210 -16.69 -4.32 2.83
C GLN A 210 -15.39 -4.18 2.03
N LEU A 211 -14.26 -4.39 2.70
CA LEU A 211 -12.91 -4.21 2.13
C LEU A 211 -11.98 -5.42 2.34
N ASP A 212 -12.48 -6.54 2.83
CA ASP A 212 -11.72 -7.75 3.18
C ASP A 212 -11.90 -8.93 2.21
N GLU A 213 -12.76 -8.78 1.20
CA GLU A 213 -13.16 -9.84 0.26
C GLU A 213 -12.16 -10.08 -0.89
N PHE A 214 -11.11 -9.26 -1.04
CA PHE A 214 -10.29 -9.23 -2.27
C PHE A 214 -9.49 -10.50 -2.56
N TYR A 215 -9.03 -11.23 -1.54
CA TYR A 215 -8.13 -12.37 -1.74
C TYR A 215 -8.86 -13.71 -1.85
N CYS A 216 -10.03 -13.84 -1.23
CA CYS A 216 -10.73 -15.10 -1.16
C CYS A 216 -11.38 -15.43 -2.51
N ALA A 217 -11.02 -16.56 -3.11
CA ALA A 217 -11.60 -16.99 -4.38
C ALA A 217 -13.11 -17.30 -4.30
N GLY A 218 -13.60 -17.69 -3.12
CA GLY A 218 -15.03 -17.93 -2.87
C GLY A 218 -15.88 -16.66 -2.75
N GLU A 219 -15.24 -15.49 -2.67
CA GLU A 219 -15.89 -14.17 -2.54
C GLU A 219 -15.70 -13.35 -3.84
N ALA A 220 -15.33 -14.01 -4.94
CA ALA A 220 -15.09 -13.34 -6.22
C ALA A 220 -16.34 -12.60 -6.73
N ASP A 221 -17.54 -13.14 -6.48
CA ASP A 221 -18.80 -12.51 -6.87
C ASP A 221 -19.03 -11.17 -6.14
N GLU A 222 -18.56 -11.03 -4.90
CA GLU A 222 -18.72 -9.80 -4.10
C GLU A 222 -17.92 -8.63 -4.67
N ARG A 223 -16.80 -8.90 -5.37
CA ARG A 223 -15.93 -7.89 -6.01
C ARG A 223 -16.08 -7.79 -7.52
N ALA A 224 -16.92 -8.62 -8.13
CA ALA A 224 -17.06 -8.72 -9.59
C ALA A 224 -17.48 -7.38 -10.24
N GLN A 225 -18.39 -6.64 -9.60
CA GLN A 225 -18.85 -5.35 -10.12
C GLN A 225 -17.73 -4.30 -10.14
N ASP A 226 -16.92 -4.22 -9.08
CA ASP A 226 -15.80 -3.27 -9.06
C ASP A 226 -14.72 -3.66 -10.06
N PHE A 227 -14.47 -4.95 -10.25
CA PHE A 227 -13.53 -5.41 -11.27
C PHE A 227 -14.01 -5.02 -12.67
N ALA A 228 -15.31 -5.15 -12.95
CA ALA A 228 -15.88 -4.68 -14.21
C ALA A 228 -15.70 -3.15 -14.39
N GLU A 229 -15.91 -2.36 -13.33
CA GLU A 229 -15.71 -0.90 -13.34
C GLU A 229 -14.24 -0.50 -13.52
N LEU A 230 -13.31 -1.28 -12.96
CA LEU A 230 -11.86 -1.10 -13.08
C LEU A 230 -11.28 -1.69 -14.37
N GLY A 231 -12.08 -2.44 -15.14
CA GLY A 231 -11.64 -3.14 -16.36
C GLY A 231 -10.70 -4.30 -16.08
N TRP A 232 -10.86 -4.99 -14.95
CA TRP A 232 -10.04 -6.11 -14.53
C TRP A 232 -10.78 -7.43 -14.63
N THR A 233 -10.01 -8.50 -14.75
CA THR A 233 -10.46 -9.88 -14.60
C THR A 233 -9.69 -10.57 -13.48
N GLU A 234 -10.20 -11.69 -12.99
CA GLU A 234 -9.45 -12.54 -12.05
C GLU A 234 -8.12 -13.02 -12.66
N GLU A 235 -8.08 -13.25 -13.98
CA GLU A 235 -6.86 -13.68 -14.70
C GLU A 235 -5.77 -12.60 -14.71
N ASP A 236 -6.15 -11.31 -14.76
CA ASP A 236 -5.20 -10.19 -14.73
C ASP A 236 -4.39 -10.10 -13.42
N ILE A 237 -4.94 -10.66 -12.33
CA ILE A 237 -4.42 -10.54 -10.98
C ILE A 237 -3.81 -11.86 -10.51
N TRP A 238 -4.47 -12.99 -10.77
CA TRP A 238 -4.07 -14.30 -10.25
C TRP A 238 -3.43 -15.21 -11.30
N GLY A 239 -3.48 -14.84 -12.60
CA GLY A 239 -3.06 -15.68 -13.71
C GLY A 239 -4.08 -16.75 -14.09
N GLN A 240 -3.73 -17.59 -15.07
CA GLN A 240 -4.56 -18.73 -15.45
C GLN A 240 -4.56 -19.79 -14.34
N ARG A 241 -5.77 -20.22 -13.93
CA ARG A 241 -5.98 -21.33 -12.99
C ARG A 241 -5.61 -22.67 -13.60
#